data_AF-A0A3E4EFB7-F1
#
_entry.id   AF-A0A3E4EFB7-F1
#
_cell.length_a   1.000
_cell.length_b   1.000
_cell.length_c   1.000
_cell.angle_alpha   90.00
_cell.angle_beta   90.00
_cell.angle_gamma   90.00
#
_symmetry.space_group_name_H-M   'P 1'
#
loop_
_entity.id
_entity.type
_entity.pdbx_description
1 polymer ?
#
loop_
_entity_poly.entity_id
_entity_poly.type
_entity_poly.pdbx_seq_one_letter_code
_entity_poly.pdbx_strand_id
1 'polypeptide(L)'
;MRISWENVDKYGNNYKLVENYSIYGFVFDCADDMEQAERQFRNLYSRMVYSVRKDEKNKDISFILGLSCHGKNCYKVQQKNGSRGRPKQRVVGKCTKKHIHGYISMSIESQGLYTLVKKIVDKENLRQQKRGLKQGRFWKNSNKENHNLCCMPIAYVRSQSEPNFYYEYGDISPFEND
;
A
#
# COMPACT_ATOMS: atom_id res chain seq x y z
N MET A 1 2.35 11.72 12.30
CA MET A 1 2.75 11.18 13.63
C MET A 1 3.50 9.85 13.44
N ARG A 2 4.70 9.64 13.99
CA ARG A 2 5.44 8.35 13.85
C ARG A 2 4.86 7.32 14.82
N ILE A 3 4.24 6.26 14.31
CA ILE A 3 3.89 5.11 15.14
C ILE A 3 5.20 4.41 15.52
N SER A 4 5.57 4.41 16.81
CA SER A 4 6.71 3.61 17.29
C SER A 4 6.30 2.13 17.32
N TRP A 5 7.25 1.23 17.09
CA TRP A 5 6.99 -0.22 17.17
C TRP A 5 6.52 -0.66 18.56
N GLU A 6 6.98 0.01 19.62
CA GLU A 6 6.50 -0.21 20.99
C GLU A 6 5.03 0.17 21.18
N ASN A 7 4.50 1.10 20.35
CA ASN A 7 3.09 1.41 20.35
C ASN A 7 2.26 0.38 19.58
N VAL A 8 2.84 -0.33 18.59
CA VAL A 8 2.14 -1.38 17.81
C VAL A 8 1.71 -2.53 18.72
N ASP A 9 2.58 -2.94 19.66
CA ASP A 9 2.26 -3.99 20.64
C ASP A 9 1.15 -3.59 21.63
N LYS A 10 1.00 -2.30 21.95
CA LYS A 10 -0.13 -1.80 22.77
C LYS A 10 -1.49 -1.94 22.07
N TYR A 11 -1.51 -1.97 20.74
CA TYR A 11 -2.74 -2.09 19.96
C TYR A 11 -3.09 -3.54 19.58
N GLY A 12 -2.21 -4.51 19.88
CA GLY A 12 -2.42 -5.92 19.58
C GLY A 12 -3.67 -6.54 20.23
N ASN A 13 -4.23 -5.90 21.25
CA ASN A 13 -5.37 -6.44 22.01
C ASN A 13 -6.72 -5.75 21.74
N ASN A 14 -6.76 -4.64 20.99
CA ASN A 14 -7.99 -3.83 20.84
C ASN A 14 -8.47 -3.65 19.39
N TYR A 15 -7.77 -4.21 18.39
CA TYR A 15 -8.20 -4.08 17.00
C TYR A 15 -9.11 -5.25 16.58
N LYS A 16 -10.41 -5.02 16.46
CA LYS A 16 -11.32 -5.96 15.78
C LYS A 16 -11.50 -5.51 14.34
N LEU A 17 -10.82 -6.19 13.41
CA LEU A 17 -11.22 -6.15 12.00
C LEU A 17 -12.66 -6.70 11.93
N VAL A 18 -13.58 -5.87 11.42
CA VAL A 18 -15.02 -6.14 11.44
C VAL A 18 -15.30 -7.46 10.70
N GLU A 19 -15.82 -8.46 11.42
CA GLU A 19 -16.02 -9.84 10.93
C GLU A 19 -16.87 -9.93 9.65
N ASN A 20 -17.62 -8.86 9.35
CA ASN A 20 -18.54 -8.75 8.24
C ASN A 20 -17.88 -8.34 6.92
N TYR A 21 -16.57 -8.05 6.88
CA TYR A 21 -15.90 -7.57 5.67
C TYR A 21 -14.72 -8.44 5.24
N SER A 22 -14.63 -8.67 3.93
CA SER A 22 -13.41 -9.15 3.30
C SER A 22 -12.52 -7.96 2.97
N ILE A 23 -11.23 -8.02 3.36
CA ILE A 23 -10.27 -6.97 3.06
C ILE A 23 -9.07 -7.53 2.31
N TYR A 24 -8.61 -6.80 1.29
CA TYR A 24 -7.38 -7.09 0.57
C TYR A 24 -6.46 -5.88 0.61
N GLY A 25 -5.17 -6.12 0.85
CA GLY A 25 -4.12 -5.13 0.73
C GLY A 25 -3.40 -5.27 -0.62
N PHE A 26 -2.88 -4.17 -1.15
CA PHE A 26 -2.00 -4.16 -2.32
C PHE A 26 -0.92 -3.09 -2.23
N VAL A 27 0.21 -3.34 -2.90
CA VAL A 27 1.32 -2.39 -3.03
C VAL A 27 1.85 -2.39 -4.46
N PHE A 28 2.06 -1.19 -5.01
CA PHE A 28 2.69 -0.96 -6.31
C PHE A 28 3.95 -0.10 -6.18
N ASP A 29 4.97 -0.39 -6.99
CA ASP A 29 6.11 0.51 -7.13
C ASP A 29 5.70 1.72 -7.99
N CYS A 30 6.32 2.86 -7.74
CA CYS A 30 6.21 4.05 -8.57
C CYS A 30 7.57 4.43 -9.17
N ALA A 31 7.52 5.29 -10.18
CA ALA A 31 8.70 6.01 -10.60
C ALA A 31 9.32 6.78 -9.43
N ASP A 32 10.63 6.97 -9.45
CA ASP A 32 11.33 7.78 -8.43
C ASP A 32 11.04 9.29 -8.58
N ASP A 33 10.41 9.72 -9.67
CA ASP A 33 9.93 11.08 -9.86
C ASP A 33 8.56 11.29 -9.16
N MET A 34 8.43 12.36 -8.37
CA MET A 34 7.20 12.63 -7.60
C MET A 34 6.01 12.97 -8.50
N GLU A 35 6.24 13.72 -9.58
CA GLU A 35 5.16 14.12 -10.49
C GLU A 35 4.58 12.89 -11.21
N GLN A 36 5.45 12.00 -11.70
CA GLN A 36 5.02 10.74 -12.29
C GLN A 36 4.39 9.78 -11.28
N ALA A 37 4.90 9.71 -10.05
CA ALA A 37 4.33 8.89 -8.98
C ALA A 37 2.92 9.39 -8.59
N GLU A 38 2.75 10.70 -8.46
CA GLU A 38 1.47 11.33 -8.21
C GLU A 38 0.49 11.08 -9.37
N ARG A 39 0.96 11.24 -10.61
CA ARG A 39 0.15 10.93 -11.79
C ARG A 39 -0.24 9.44 -11.83
N GLN A 40 0.64 8.53 -11.44
CA GLN A 40 0.30 7.10 -11.32
C GLN A 40 -0.76 6.88 -10.24
N PHE A 41 -0.60 7.48 -9.07
CA PHE A 41 -1.52 7.42 -7.94
C PHE A 41 -2.92 7.91 -8.32
N ARG A 42 -3.03 9.15 -8.82
CA ARG A 42 -4.32 9.74 -9.25
C ARG A 42 -5.01 8.89 -10.31
N ASN A 43 -4.23 8.39 -11.28
CA ASN A 43 -4.79 7.54 -12.32
C ASN A 43 -5.25 6.17 -11.82
N LEU A 44 -4.54 5.56 -10.86
CA LEU A 44 -4.97 4.31 -10.23
C LEU A 44 -6.28 4.53 -9.47
N TYR A 45 -6.35 5.60 -8.66
CA TYR A 45 -7.55 5.98 -7.93
C TYR A 45 -8.76 6.15 -8.87
N SER A 46 -8.63 6.97 -9.93
CA SER A 46 -9.72 7.17 -10.89
C SER A 46 -10.17 5.87 -11.57
N ARG A 47 -9.24 4.96 -11.88
CA ARG A 47 -9.58 3.64 -12.46
C ARG A 47 -10.31 2.74 -11.47
N MET A 48 -9.94 2.78 -10.19
CA MET A 48 -10.62 2.03 -9.14
C MET A 48 -12.03 2.57 -8.93
N VAL A 49 -12.19 3.89 -8.80
CA VAL A 49 -13.51 4.56 -8.73
C VAL A 49 -14.39 4.17 -9.91
N TYR A 50 -13.87 4.25 -11.15
CA TYR A 50 -14.62 3.86 -12.33
C TYR A 50 -15.03 2.37 -12.31
N SER A 51 -14.13 1.48 -11.90
CA SER A 51 -14.41 0.03 -11.84
C SER A 51 -15.49 -0.30 -10.80
N VAL A 52 -15.51 0.42 -9.69
CA VAL A 52 -16.51 0.28 -8.63
C VAL A 52 -17.86 0.85 -9.08
N ARG A 53 -17.88 2.06 -9.67
CA ARG A 53 -19.14 2.70 -10.10
C ARG A 53 -19.80 2.05 -11.32
N LYS A 54 -19.05 1.33 -12.14
CA LYS A 54 -19.57 0.73 -13.37
C LYS A 54 -20.51 -0.46 -13.13
N ASP A 55 -20.38 -1.14 -12.01
CA ASP A 55 -21.10 -2.39 -11.73
C ASP A 55 -21.79 -2.30 -10.37
N GLU A 56 -23.12 -2.42 -10.35
CA GLU A 56 -23.91 -2.35 -9.11
C GLU A 56 -23.48 -3.39 -8.07
N LYS A 57 -22.90 -4.52 -8.51
CA LYS A 57 -22.36 -5.53 -7.60
C LYS A 57 -21.19 -5.02 -6.74
N ASN A 58 -20.56 -3.93 -7.15
CA ASN A 58 -19.45 -3.31 -6.45
C ASN A 58 -19.89 -2.12 -5.59
N LYS A 59 -21.18 -1.80 -5.48
CA LYS A 59 -21.66 -0.58 -4.80
C LYS A 59 -21.19 -0.46 -3.34
N ASP A 60 -21.02 -1.60 -2.66
CA ASP A 60 -20.62 -1.67 -1.25
C ASP A 60 -19.10 -1.77 -1.06
N ILE A 61 -18.33 -1.52 -2.12
CA ILE A 61 -16.87 -1.51 -2.07
C ILE A 61 -16.37 -0.18 -1.53
N SER A 62 -15.50 -0.27 -0.53
CA SER A 62 -14.71 0.86 -0.06
C SER A 62 -13.23 0.60 -0.21
N PHE A 63 -12.44 1.68 -0.30
CA PHE A 63 -10.99 1.57 -0.35
C PHE A 63 -10.28 2.82 0.15
N ILE A 64 -9.07 2.61 0.62
CA ILE A 64 -8.11 3.65 0.98
C ILE A 64 -6.84 3.46 0.16
N LEU A 65 -6.27 4.56 -0.34
CA LEU A 65 -5.00 4.57 -1.07
C LEU A 65 -4.09 5.65 -0.52
N GLY A 66 -2.79 5.36 -0.47
CA GLY A 66 -1.76 6.33 -0.12
C GLY A 66 -0.50 6.19 -0.95
N LEU A 67 0.11 7.30 -1.34
CA LEU A 67 1.43 7.33 -1.98
C LEU A 67 2.51 7.59 -0.92
N SER A 68 3.44 6.66 -0.76
CA SER A 68 4.55 6.81 0.17
C SER A 68 5.64 7.71 -0.39
N CYS A 69 6.04 8.72 0.37
CA CYS A 69 7.02 9.73 -0.05
C CYS A 69 8.22 9.77 0.91
N HIS A 70 8.85 8.64 1.23
CA HIS A 70 9.97 8.62 2.18
C HIS A 70 11.28 9.04 1.52
N GLY A 71 11.65 10.31 1.71
CA GLY A 71 12.97 10.83 1.40
C GLY A 71 13.98 10.58 2.53
N LYS A 72 14.96 9.71 2.29
CA LYS A 72 16.31 9.90 2.83
C LYS A 72 17.29 9.81 1.66
N ASN A 73 18.05 10.88 1.44
CA ASN A 73 19.07 10.96 0.39
C ASN A 73 20.00 9.74 0.50
N CYS A 74 20.04 8.92 -0.56
CA CYS A 74 21.00 7.85 -0.69
C CYS A 74 22.25 8.38 -1.37
N TYR A 75 23.41 8.13 -0.79
CA TYR A 75 24.69 8.44 -1.41
C TYR A 75 25.55 7.16 -1.46
N LYS A 76 26.27 7.00 -2.57
CA LYS A 76 27.20 5.88 -2.76
C LYS A 76 28.46 6.20 -1.97
N VAL A 77 28.79 5.35 -0.98
CA VAL A 77 30.04 5.49 -0.23
C VAL A 77 31.01 4.43 -0.71
N GLN A 78 32.20 4.85 -1.11
CA GLN A 78 33.33 3.96 -1.36
C GLN A 78 33.95 3.61 0.00
N GLN A 79 34.01 2.32 0.34
CA GLN A 79 34.62 1.87 1.58
C GLN A 79 36.11 2.25 1.56
N LYS A 80 36.63 2.92 2.61
CA LYS A 80 38.06 3.20 2.72
C LYS A 80 38.84 1.87 2.71
N ASN A 81 39.88 1.81 1.89
CA ASN A 81 40.76 0.66 1.72
C ASN A 81 41.32 0.19 3.07
N GLY A 82 40.80 -0.93 3.60
CA GLY A 82 41.26 -1.48 4.87
C GLY A 82 41.04 -2.99 5.06
N SER A 83 40.37 -3.68 4.15
CA SER A 83 40.14 -5.12 4.27
C SER A 83 40.29 -5.78 2.90
N ARG A 84 41.20 -6.76 2.81
CA ARG A 84 41.55 -7.54 1.61
C ARG A 84 40.30 -8.04 0.88
N GLY A 85 39.89 -7.34 -0.19
CA GLY A 85 38.75 -7.68 -1.03
C GLY A 85 38.43 -6.59 -2.06
N ARG A 86 37.73 -6.94 -3.14
CA ARG A 86 37.28 -5.98 -4.17
C ARG A 86 36.47 -4.85 -3.50
N PRO A 87 36.69 -3.57 -3.84
CA PRO A 87 35.93 -2.45 -3.29
C PRO A 87 34.44 -2.66 -3.52
N LYS A 88 33.66 -2.85 -2.45
CA LYS A 88 32.21 -2.96 -2.54
C LYS A 88 31.62 -1.56 -2.38
N GLN A 89 30.86 -1.11 -3.38
CA GLN A 89 30.00 0.07 -3.20
C GLN A 89 28.91 -0.29 -2.18
N ARG A 90 28.86 0.45 -1.07
CA ARG A 90 27.76 0.34 -0.11
C ARG A 90 26.85 1.55 -0.29
N VAL A 91 25.57 1.30 -0.58
CA VAL A 91 24.55 2.35 -0.55
C VAL A 91 24.17 2.57 0.90
N VAL A 92 24.38 3.79 1.41
CA VAL A 92 24.02 4.17 2.78
C VAL A 92 22.81 5.10 2.71
N GLY A 93 21.72 4.72 3.37
CA GLY A 93 20.41 5.40 3.34
C GLY A 93 19.22 4.43 3.24
N LYS A 94 18.01 4.86 3.64
CA LYS A 94 16.76 4.12 3.37
C LYS A 94 16.21 4.56 2.00
N CYS A 95 15.70 3.60 1.23
CA CYS A 95 15.28 3.76 -0.17
C CYS A 95 14.30 4.93 -0.38
N THR A 96 14.58 5.78 -1.37
CA THR A 96 13.72 6.88 -1.89
C THR A 96 12.53 6.40 -2.73
N LYS A 97 12.29 5.08 -2.72
CA LYS A 97 11.28 4.44 -3.56
C LYS A 97 9.89 4.85 -3.12
N LYS A 98 9.11 5.25 -4.11
CA LYS A 98 7.72 5.64 -3.93
C LYS A 98 6.87 4.41 -4.17
N HIS A 99 5.90 4.19 -3.29
CA HIS A 99 5.00 3.06 -3.35
C HIS A 99 3.57 3.55 -3.21
N ILE A 100 2.64 2.95 -3.94
CA ILE A 100 1.23 3.13 -3.67
C ILE A 100 0.79 1.98 -2.78
N HIS A 101 0.32 2.29 -1.59
CA HIS A 101 -0.30 1.35 -0.67
C HIS A 101 -1.80 1.50 -0.80
N GLY A 102 -2.55 0.40 -0.82
CA GLY A 102 -4.00 0.49 -0.74
C GLY A 102 -4.63 -0.72 -0.11
N TYR A 103 -5.79 -0.47 0.49
CA TYR A 103 -6.67 -1.50 1.02
C TYR A 103 -8.04 -1.31 0.42
N ILE A 104 -8.71 -2.42 0.14
CA ILE A 104 -10.03 -2.47 -0.45
C ILE A 104 -10.85 -3.50 0.31
N SER A 105 -12.08 -3.12 0.63
CA SER A 105 -13.01 -3.92 1.40
C SER A 105 -14.33 -4.09 0.66
N MET A 106 -15.05 -5.15 1.01
CA MET A 106 -16.42 -5.39 0.63
C MET A 106 -17.07 -6.28 1.67
N SER A 107 -18.39 -6.15 1.85
CA SER A 107 -19.16 -7.06 2.71
C SER A 107 -18.90 -8.53 2.34
N ILE A 108 -18.78 -9.40 3.33
CA ILE A 108 -18.55 -10.84 3.13
C ILE A 108 -19.74 -11.53 2.46
N GLU A 109 -20.94 -10.97 2.60
CA GLU A 109 -22.15 -11.41 1.90
C GLU A 109 -22.06 -11.15 0.40
N SER A 110 -21.24 -10.19 -0.01
CA SER A 110 -20.95 -9.88 -1.40
C SER A 110 -19.78 -10.73 -1.90
N GLN A 111 -20.00 -11.53 -2.94
CA GLN A 111 -18.95 -12.33 -3.56
C GLN A 111 -18.17 -11.52 -4.62
N GLY A 112 -16.90 -11.86 -4.82
CA GLY A 112 -16.13 -11.40 -5.99
C GLY A 112 -15.03 -10.36 -5.71
N LEU A 113 -14.79 -9.98 -4.45
CA LEU A 113 -13.76 -8.99 -4.11
C LEU A 113 -12.37 -9.44 -4.59
N TYR A 114 -12.00 -10.70 -4.34
CA TYR A 114 -10.75 -11.27 -4.83
C TYR A 114 -10.55 -11.07 -6.34
N THR A 115 -11.58 -11.39 -7.13
CA THR A 115 -11.55 -11.30 -8.59
C THR A 115 -11.38 -9.85 -9.03
N LEU A 116 -12.05 -8.90 -8.37
CA LEU A 116 -11.90 -7.48 -8.65
C LEU A 116 -10.48 -6.99 -8.34
N VAL A 117 -9.96 -7.29 -7.15
CA VAL A 117 -8.61 -6.86 -6.73
C VAL A 117 -7.56 -7.45 -7.64
N LYS A 118 -7.65 -8.73 -7.94
CA LYS A 118 -6.77 -9.40 -8.89
C LYS A 118 -6.80 -8.72 -10.25
N LYS A 119 -7.98 -8.38 -10.77
CA LYS A 119 -8.13 -7.67 -12.05
C LYS A 119 -7.50 -6.27 -12.02
N ILE A 120 -7.62 -5.54 -10.91
CA ILE A 120 -6.97 -4.23 -10.73
C ILE A 120 -5.45 -4.40 -10.74
N VAL A 121 -4.93 -5.34 -9.95
CA VAL A 121 -3.49 -5.62 -9.81
C VAL A 121 -2.88 -6.10 -11.12
N ASP A 122 -3.50 -7.06 -11.80
CA ASP A 122 -3.01 -7.58 -13.08
C ASP A 122 -2.95 -6.46 -14.13
N LYS A 123 -3.98 -5.61 -14.21
CA LYS A 123 -3.98 -4.45 -15.11
C LYS A 123 -2.91 -3.44 -14.76
N GLU A 124 -2.67 -3.17 -13.48
CA GLU A 124 -1.63 -2.24 -13.07
C GLU A 124 -0.23 -2.82 -13.28
N ASN A 125 -0.05 -4.13 -13.09
CA ASN A 125 1.20 -4.82 -13.39
C ASN A 125 1.58 -4.77 -14.87
N LEU A 126 0.59 -4.86 -15.78
CA LEU A 126 0.83 -4.61 -17.21
C LEU A 126 1.33 -3.18 -17.46
N ARG A 127 0.90 -2.18 -16.68
CA ARG A 127 1.39 -0.80 -16.78
C ARG A 127 2.77 -0.64 -16.15
N GLN A 128 3.02 -1.27 -15.01
CA GLN A 128 4.32 -1.28 -14.35
C GLN A 128 5.40 -1.89 -15.24
N GLN A 129 5.09 -3.01 -15.90
CA GLN A 129 6.02 -3.66 -16.85
C GLN A 129 6.41 -2.72 -18.00
N LYS A 130 5.45 -1.98 -18.57
CA LYS A 130 5.73 -0.97 -19.63
C LYS A 130 6.64 0.17 -19.16
N ARG A 131 6.73 0.40 -17.85
CA ARG A 131 7.57 1.43 -17.22
C ARG A 131 8.88 0.85 -16.65
N GLY A 132 9.14 -0.45 -16.81
CA GLY A 132 10.28 -1.13 -16.20
C GLY A 132 10.20 -1.25 -14.66
N LEU A 133 9.01 -1.09 -14.08
CA LEU A 133 8.78 -1.22 -12.64
C LEU A 133 8.50 -2.68 -12.27
N LYS A 134 8.76 -3.04 -11.00
CA LYS A 134 8.47 -4.38 -10.50
C LYS A 134 6.97 -4.64 -10.46
N GLN A 135 6.59 -5.90 -10.57
CA GLN A 135 5.20 -6.29 -10.34
C GLN A 135 4.79 -6.02 -8.89
N GLY A 136 3.65 -5.37 -8.74
CA GLY A 136 2.99 -5.14 -7.47
C GLY A 136 2.41 -6.42 -6.91
N ARG A 137 2.13 -6.36 -5.61
CA ARG A 137 1.68 -7.51 -4.81
C ARG A 137 0.32 -7.19 -4.20
N PHE A 138 -0.47 -8.22 -3.97
CA PHE A 138 -1.70 -8.12 -3.20
C PHE A 138 -1.85 -9.35 -2.31
N TRP A 139 -2.56 -9.21 -1.21
CA TRP A 139 -2.79 -10.28 -0.24
C TRP A 139 -4.17 -10.14 0.38
N LYS A 140 -4.76 -11.27 0.78
CA LYS A 140 -5.94 -11.25 1.64
C LYS A 140 -5.50 -10.79 3.02
N ASN A 141 -6.19 -9.81 3.58
CA ASN A 141 -6.00 -9.45 4.97
C ASN A 141 -6.88 -10.39 5.81
N SER A 142 -6.27 -11.35 6.52
CA SER A 142 -6.98 -12.32 7.37
C SER A 142 -6.53 -12.17 8.82
N ASN A 143 -7.46 -12.36 9.76
CA ASN A 143 -7.26 -12.21 11.22
C ASN A 143 -6.18 -13.13 11.83
N LYS A 144 -5.70 -14.17 11.13
CA LYS A 144 -4.83 -15.20 11.71
C LYS A 144 -3.37 -15.18 11.23
N GLU A 145 -3.07 -14.57 10.08
CA GLU A 145 -1.77 -14.83 9.42
C GLU A 145 -0.81 -13.63 9.39
N ASN A 146 -1.22 -12.44 9.83
CA ASN A 146 -0.37 -11.25 9.79
C ASN A 146 -0.24 -10.55 11.15
N HIS A 147 0.43 -11.21 12.08
CA HIS A 147 0.74 -10.68 13.41
C HIS A 147 1.59 -9.38 13.43
N ASN A 148 2.23 -8.98 12.32
CA ASN A 148 3.28 -7.96 12.40
C ASN A 148 3.01 -6.62 11.70
N LEU A 149 1.96 -6.45 10.87
CA LEU A 149 1.82 -5.22 10.07
C LEU A 149 0.38 -4.81 9.64
N CYS A 150 -0.64 -5.63 9.87
CA CYS A 150 -1.90 -5.51 9.10
C CYS A 150 -3.14 -5.10 9.89
N CYS A 151 -2.98 -4.75 11.17
CA CYS A 151 -4.09 -4.45 12.05
C CYS A 151 -4.68 -3.05 11.81
N MET A 152 -3.98 -2.06 11.26
CA MET A 152 -4.56 -0.69 11.10
C MET A 152 -4.40 -0.13 9.68
N PRO A 153 -5.28 -0.50 8.72
CA PRO A 153 -5.15 -0.06 7.32
C PRO A 153 -5.07 1.47 7.17
N ILE A 154 -5.96 2.22 7.84
CA ILE A 154 -5.96 3.69 7.76
C ILE A 154 -4.68 4.28 8.36
N ALA A 155 -4.34 3.90 9.60
CA ALA A 155 -3.16 4.45 10.27
C ALA A 155 -1.86 4.10 9.53
N TYR A 156 -1.77 2.87 9.00
CA TYR A 156 -0.64 2.46 8.18
C TYR A 156 -0.53 3.32 6.92
N VAL A 157 -1.58 3.38 6.10
CA VAL A 157 -1.55 4.12 4.83
C VAL A 157 -1.31 5.61 5.07
N ARG A 158 -2.00 6.24 6.04
CA ARG A 158 -1.76 7.64 6.42
C ARG A 158 -0.31 7.88 6.86
N SER A 159 0.25 7.01 7.72
CA SER A 159 1.65 7.16 8.17
C SER A 159 2.69 7.08 7.04
N GLN A 160 2.39 6.34 5.98
CA GLN A 160 3.27 6.25 4.80
C GLN A 160 3.13 7.48 3.91
N SER A 161 1.95 8.09 3.89
CA SER A 161 1.55 9.06 2.88
C SER A 161 1.52 10.50 3.34
N GLU A 162 1.48 10.75 4.65
CA GLU A 162 1.53 12.09 5.20
C GLU A 162 2.88 12.78 4.89
N PRO A 163 2.85 14.07 4.50
CA PRO A 163 1.69 14.97 4.42
C PRO A 163 1.00 15.02 3.04
N ASN A 164 1.29 14.08 2.12
CA ASN A 164 1.10 14.30 0.68
C ASN A 164 -0.21 13.75 0.10
N PHE A 165 -0.32 12.43 -0.13
CA PHE A 165 -1.41 11.87 -0.94
C PHE A 165 -2.06 10.67 -0.26
N TYR A 166 -3.25 10.91 0.27
CA TYR A 166 -4.08 9.91 0.91
C TYR A 166 -5.53 10.12 0.49
N TYR A 167 -6.10 9.14 -0.22
CA TYR A 167 -7.47 9.19 -0.76
C TYR A 167 -8.30 8.04 -0.20
N GLU A 168 -9.57 8.34 0.05
CA GLU A 168 -10.58 7.42 0.56
C GLU A 168 -11.74 7.34 -0.44
N TYR A 169 -12.42 6.20 -0.49
CA TYR A 169 -13.63 6.00 -1.27
C TYR A 169 -14.62 5.10 -0.53
N GLY A 170 -15.89 5.52 -0.51
CA GLY A 170 -16.97 4.76 0.13
C GLY A 170 -16.95 4.86 1.65
N ASP A 171 -17.66 3.95 2.31
CA ASP A 171 -17.65 3.84 3.77
C ASP A 171 -16.34 3.22 4.26
N ILE A 172 -15.54 3.99 4.99
CA ILE A 172 -14.24 3.56 5.50
C ILE A 172 -14.32 2.82 6.84
N SER A 173 -15.52 2.68 7.43
CA SER A 173 -15.74 1.90 8.65
C SER A 173 -15.12 0.49 8.64
N PRO A 174 -15.00 -0.24 7.50
CA PRO A 174 -14.34 -1.54 7.48
C PRO A 174 -12.84 -1.48 7.78
N PHE A 175 -12.24 -0.29 7.71
CA PHE A 175 -10.82 -0.05 7.94
C PHE A 175 -10.54 0.69 9.24
N GLU A 176 -11.58 1.06 10.00
CA GLU A 176 -11.47 1.74 11.28
C GLU A 176 -11.40 0.74 12.45
N ASN A 177 -11.06 1.24 13.62
CA ASN A 177 -11.21 0.54 14.88
C ASN A 177 -12.61 0.86 15.40
N ASP A 178 -13.35 -0.16 15.83
CA ASP A 178 -14.33 0.05 16.91
C ASP A 178 -13.58 0.37 18.22
#